data_AF-A0A1X7U2X5-F1
#
_entry.id   AF-A0A1X7U2X5-F1
#
_cell.length_a   1.000
_cell.length_b   1.000
_cell.length_c   1.000
_cell.angle_alpha   90.00
_cell.angle_beta   90.00
_cell.angle_gamma   90.00
#
_symmetry.space_group_name_H-M   'P 1'
#
loop_
_entity.id
_entity.type
_entity.pdbx_description
1 polymer ?
#
loop_
_entity_poly.entity_id
_entity_poly.type
_entity_poly.pdbx_seq_one_letter_code
_entity_poly.pdbx_strand_id
1 'polypeptide(L)'
;MLGGEVIVITGPAFKPDDNILCAFGDTETVGIFLSEDKCLCVTPQVANDGIVQLNIKITRAGSATLNGGTKFRFVLPFDMENNASPAVSVVDDGDSYAVGTSNKVNVTWNEYALKGELLSEYFVTLNISMMLYNTDTDKWEESYTLASDVPASDERAEVMIPEYPQIDETTLRLSQIRVSLSTITASNHRQKRILPALAIGGLIRIAGRAILRYAWKKIKQKIKDELKEAARSAALRLACELWHKQDRGVNNRQLPPCPCKKSQANRDDRYTKENFIQDLWREKVFKRDKATGGCYRQSNVGSFSSSQQCCYGGDGNILTGTSGGSAYSVYPNNWKSFLGHLVNDVAPHYLCCDGKYFSGCQDRYYDRRPNDNCEDYPERPPPARTFGDPHLVSLDGTQYTFNGHGEFILVQSIDGSLMIQARMTEPLSISDSNETLIGSGT
;
A
#
# COMPACT_ATOMS: atom_id res chain seq x y z
N MET A 1 -6.46 3.01 6.80
CA MET A 1 -6.14 4.31 6.19
C MET A 1 -5.18 5.07 7.06
N LEU A 2 -4.10 5.57 6.45
CA LEU A 2 -3.09 6.38 7.14
C LEU A 2 -3.63 7.73 7.63
N GLY A 3 -4.76 8.20 7.08
CA GLY A 3 -5.28 9.54 7.34
C GLY A 3 -4.38 10.64 6.78
N GLY A 4 -4.64 11.88 7.16
CA GLY A 4 -3.82 13.03 6.77
C GLY A 4 -4.31 13.76 5.51
N GLU A 5 -5.39 13.30 4.89
CA GLU A 5 -6.02 14.03 3.79
C GLU A 5 -6.76 15.25 4.33
N VAL A 6 -6.56 16.40 3.68
CA VAL A 6 -7.21 17.65 4.01
C VAL A 6 -8.53 17.71 3.27
N ILE A 7 -9.64 17.75 4.01
CA ILE A 7 -10.98 17.91 3.44
C ILE A 7 -11.54 19.28 3.84
N VAL A 8 -12.20 19.95 2.89
CA VAL A 8 -12.88 21.21 3.12
C VAL A 8 -14.35 20.94 3.31
N ILE A 9 -14.89 21.41 4.43
CA ILE A 9 -16.30 21.31 4.74
C ILE A 9 -16.94 22.67 4.52
N THR A 10 -17.93 22.70 3.63
CA THR A 10 -18.78 23.88 3.44
C THR A 10 -19.99 23.78 4.35
N GLY A 11 -20.25 24.82 5.14
CA GLY A 11 -21.27 24.81 6.18
C GLY A 11 -21.67 26.21 6.64
N PRO A 12 -22.63 26.32 7.57
CA PRO A 12 -23.18 27.61 7.96
C PRO A 12 -22.25 28.40 8.91
N ALA A 13 -21.96 29.65 8.52
CA ALA A 13 -21.45 30.77 9.33
C ALA A 13 -20.45 30.40 10.46
N PHE A 14 -19.33 29.77 10.09
CA PHE A 14 -18.19 29.59 10.99
C PHE A 14 -17.65 30.95 11.46
N LYS A 15 -17.06 30.99 12.66
CA LYS A 15 -16.38 32.18 13.20
C LYS A 15 -14.94 31.85 13.59
N PRO A 16 -14.03 32.85 13.60
CA PRO A 16 -12.63 32.64 13.96
C PRO A 16 -12.42 32.01 15.35
N ASP A 17 -13.30 32.31 16.31
CA ASP A 17 -13.21 31.80 17.69
C ASP A 17 -13.98 30.49 17.92
N ASP A 18 -14.48 29.85 16.86
CA ASP A 18 -15.21 28.58 16.99
C ASP A 18 -14.24 27.43 17.29
N ASN A 19 -14.61 26.60 18.28
CA ASN A 19 -13.96 25.30 18.46
C ASN A 19 -14.65 24.27 17.55
N ILE A 20 -13.96 23.87 16.49
CA ILE A 20 -14.46 22.96 15.46
C ILE A 20 -13.88 21.56 15.68
N LEU A 21 -14.75 20.56 15.79
CA LEU A 21 -14.37 19.15 15.89
C LEU A 21 -14.99 18.35 14.75
N CYS A 22 -14.16 17.56 14.06
CA CYS A 22 -14.55 16.72 12.94
C CYS A 22 -14.48 15.25 13.38
N ALA A 23 -15.64 14.62 13.57
CA ALA A 23 -15.75 13.23 14.00
C ALA A 23 -15.99 12.31 12.80
N PHE A 24 -15.06 11.41 12.54
CA PHE A 24 -15.13 10.37 11.50
C PHE A 24 -15.43 9.03 12.17
N GLY A 25 -16.69 8.63 12.22
CA GLY A 25 -17.15 7.53 13.06
C GLY A 25 -16.86 7.84 14.53
N ASP A 26 -16.04 7.02 15.17
CA ASP A 26 -15.67 7.15 16.59
C ASP A 26 -14.39 7.98 16.83
N THR A 27 -13.73 8.46 15.77
CA THR A 27 -12.45 9.18 15.89
C THR A 27 -12.63 10.66 15.59
N GLU A 28 -12.20 11.52 16.51
CA GLU A 28 -12.31 12.99 16.38
C GLU A 28 -10.98 13.63 15.99
N THR A 29 -11.04 14.63 15.11
CA THR A 29 -9.91 15.51 14.75
C THR A 29 -10.29 16.98 14.93
N VAL A 30 -9.28 17.82 15.16
CA VAL A 30 -9.48 19.27 15.29
C VAL A 30 -9.68 19.87 13.90
N GLY A 31 -10.74 20.67 13.76
CA GLY A 31 -11.00 21.46 12.57
C GLY A 31 -10.39 22.86 12.66
N ILE A 32 -9.99 23.41 11.51
CA ILE A 32 -9.41 24.76 11.41
C ILE A 32 -10.42 25.66 10.68
N PHE A 33 -10.69 26.83 11.27
CA PHE A 33 -11.49 27.88 10.63
C PHE A 33 -10.77 28.42 9.39
N LEU A 34 -11.47 28.50 8.25
CA LEU A 34 -10.94 29.12 7.02
C LEU A 34 -11.69 30.41 6.67
N SER A 35 -13.02 30.33 6.57
CA SER A 35 -13.90 31.44 6.22
C SER A 35 -15.28 31.24 6.84
N GLU A 36 -16.16 32.25 6.75
CA GLU A 36 -17.52 32.14 7.31
C GLU A 36 -18.32 30.96 6.74
N ASP A 37 -18.00 30.46 5.55
CA ASP A 37 -18.69 29.35 4.89
C ASP A 37 -17.88 28.04 4.86
N LYS A 38 -16.62 28.04 5.32
CA LYS A 38 -15.72 26.88 5.20
C LYS A 38 -14.90 26.62 6.46
N CYS A 39 -14.75 25.35 6.78
CA CYS A 39 -13.72 24.86 7.69
C CYS A 39 -12.91 23.72 7.05
N LEU A 40 -11.74 23.47 7.62
CA LEU A 40 -10.82 22.43 7.20
C LEU A 40 -10.82 21.33 8.25
N CYS A 41 -10.92 20.07 7.83
CA CYS A 41 -10.71 18.91 8.69
C CYS A 41 -9.60 18.03 8.09
N VAL A 42 -8.81 17.42 8.96
CA VAL A 42 -7.82 16.40 8.55
C VAL A 42 -8.40 15.03 8.86
N THR A 43 -8.40 14.13 7.88
CA THR A 43 -8.90 12.76 8.07
C THR A 43 -8.04 11.99 9.09
N PRO A 44 -8.63 11.30 10.07
CA PRO A 44 -7.87 10.54 11.05
C PRO A 44 -7.31 9.25 10.45
N GLN A 45 -6.32 8.69 11.13
CA GLN A 45 -5.88 7.33 10.89
C GLN A 45 -6.91 6.35 11.45
N VAL A 46 -7.44 5.47 10.60
CA VAL A 46 -8.41 4.44 10.99
C VAL A 46 -8.05 3.10 10.37
N ALA A 47 -8.36 2.00 11.04
CA ALA A 47 -8.10 0.66 10.52
C ALA A 47 -9.21 0.16 9.57
N ASN A 48 -10.34 0.84 9.52
CA ASN A 48 -11.53 0.42 8.77
C ASN A 48 -11.54 1.03 7.36
N ASP A 49 -12.07 0.27 6.41
CA ASP A 49 -12.46 0.71 5.08
C ASP A 49 -14.00 0.79 4.97
N GLY A 50 -14.50 1.49 3.95
CA GLY A 50 -15.93 1.67 3.75
C GLY A 50 -16.47 3.00 4.27
N ILE A 51 -17.81 3.08 4.37
CA ILE A 51 -18.51 4.34 4.68
C ILE A 51 -18.63 4.52 6.20
N VAL A 52 -18.15 5.66 6.69
CA VAL A 52 -18.35 6.13 8.07
C VAL A 52 -19.22 7.39 8.09
N GLN A 53 -19.78 7.71 9.26
CA GLN A 53 -20.47 8.97 9.46
C GLN A 53 -19.46 10.08 9.79
N LEU A 54 -19.51 11.19 9.07
CA LEU A 54 -18.73 12.38 9.33
C LEU A 54 -19.63 13.42 10.01
N ASN A 55 -19.33 13.76 11.27
CA ASN A 55 -20.07 14.76 12.04
C ASN A 55 -19.17 15.95 12.39
N ILE A 56 -19.62 17.16 12.10
CA ILE A 56 -18.95 18.41 12.47
C ILE A 56 -19.65 19.00 13.67
N LYS A 57 -18.91 19.23 14.75
CA LYS A 57 -19.39 19.88 15.98
C LYS A 57 -18.72 21.24 16.11
N ILE A 58 -19.53 22.29 16.28
CA ILE A 58 -19.06 23.67 16.45
C ILE A 58 -19.49 24.14 17.84
N THR A 59 -18.52 24.49 18.68
CA THR A 59 -18.78 25.01 20.03
C THR A 59 -18.29 26.45 20.15
N ARG A 60 -19.16 27.33 20.68
CA ARG A 60 -18.88 28.74 20.89
C ARG A 60 -19.24 29.13 22.32
N ALA A 61 -18.41 29.96 22.95
CA ALA A 61 -18.65 30.41 24.31
C ALA A 61 -20.05 31.06 24.44
N GLY A 62 -20.88 30.53 25.34
CA GLY A 62 -22.23 31.03 25.60
C GLY A 62 -23.29 30.74 24.53
N SER A 63 -23.01 29.89 23.54
CA SER A 63 -23.98 29.47 22.50
C SER A 63 -24.22 27.95 22.55
N ALA A 64 -25.34 27.49 21.97
CA ALA A 64 -25.60 26.07 21.76
C ALA A 64 -24.62 25.47 20.73
N THR A 65 -24.22 24.22 20.93
CA THR A 65 -23.39 23.48 19.98
C THR A 65 -24.15 23.22 18.68
N LEU A 66 -23.55 23.56 17.55
CA LEU A 66 -24.10 23.26 16.22
C LEU A 66 -23.51 21.96 15.70
N ASN A 67 -24.34 21.11 15.11
CA ASN A 67 -23.93 19.82 14.56
C ASN A 67 -24.38 19.68 13.10
N GLY A 68 -23.50 19.18 12.23
CA GLY A 68 -23.82 18.80 10.86
C GLY A 68 -23.25 17.42 10.54
N GLY A 69 -23.97 16.61 9.77
CA GLY A 69 -23.59 15.23 9.49
C GLY A 69 -23.62 14.88 8.01
N THR A 70 -22.65 14.11 7.54
CA THR A 70 -22.61 13.52 6.19
C THR A 70 -21.97 12.13 6.25
N LYS A 71 -21.76 11.49 5.09
CA LYS A 71 -21.07 10.21 4.95
C LYS A 71 -19.69 10.44 4.33
N PHE A 72 -18.67 9.78 4.85
CA PHE A 72 -17.31 9.77 4.33
C PHE A 72 -16.89 8.33 4.01
N ARG A 73 -16.19 8.07 2.91
CA ARG A 73 -15.73 6.73 2.56
C ARG A 73 -14.22 6.64 2.64
N PHE A 74 -13.74 5.72 3.47
CA PHE A 74 -12.35 5.29 3.45
C PHE A 74 -12.15 4.24 2.34
N VAL A 75 -11.20 4.50 1.44
CA VAL A 75 -10.87 3.61 0.31
C VAL A 75 -9.48 3.04 0.52
N LEU A 76 -9.32 1.72 0.33
CA LEU A 76 -8.03 1.05 0.50
C LEU A 76 -7.00 1.63 -0.47
N PRO A 77 -5.72 1.80 -0.06
CA PRO A 77 -4.70 2.43 -0.89
C PRO A 77 -4.55 1.77 -2.26
N PHE A 78 -4.76 0.45 -2.35
CA PHE A 78 -4.66 -0.31 -3.58
C PHE A 78 -5.91 -0.24 -4.46
N ASP A 79 -7.06 0.20 -3.95
CA ASP A 79 -8.27 0.44 -4.75
C ASP A 79 -8.32 1.86 -5.34
N MET A 80 -7.29 2.66 -5.08
CA MET A 80 -7.17 4.00 -5.65
C MET A 80 -6.68 3.92 -7.10
N GLU A 81 -7.47 4.43 -8.04
CA GLU A 81 -7.15 4.39 -9.49
C GLU A 81 -6.09 5.41 -9.96
N ASN A 82 -5.41 6.16 -9.07
CA ASN A 82 -4.70 7.37 -9.50
C ASN A 82 -3.16 7.33 -9.41
N ASN A 83 -2.55 7.73 -10.52
CA ASN A 83 -1.12 8.03 -10.78
C ASN A 83 -0.54 9.20 -9.94
N ALA A 84 -1.03 9.47 -8.73
CA ALA A 84 -0.53 10.59 -7.96
C ALA A 84 0.85 10.27 -7.38
N SER A 85 1.86 11.08 -7.73
CA SER A 85 3.12 11.11 -7.00
C SER A 85 2.83 11.34 -5.51
N PRO A 86 3.51 10.63 -4.59
CA PRO A 86 3.24 10.78 -3.17
C PRO A 86 3.46 12.25 -2.76
N ALA A 87 2.47 12.82 -2.07
CA ALA A 87 2.53 14.21 -1.60
C ALA A 87 3.70 14.45 -0.63
N VAL A 88 4.14 13.39 0.05
CA VAL A 88 5.27 13.36 0.98
C VAL A 88 6.12 12.14 0.65
N SER A 89 7.42 12.33 0.51
CA SER A 89 8.39 11.26 0.35
C SER A 89 9.50 11.36 1.38
N VAL A 90 9.98 10.21 1.81
CA VAL A 90 11.10 10.09 2.73
C VAL A 90 12.29 9.65 1.90
N VAL A 91 13.27 10.53 1.74
CA VAL A 91 14.51 10.27 1.02
C VAL A 91 15.60 10.01 2.04
N ASP A 92 16.00 8.75 2.16
CA ASP A 92 17.27 8.39 2.78
C ASP A 92 18.38 8.51 1.72
N ASP A 93 19.62 8.82 2.13
CA ASP A 93 20.81 8.90 1.26
C ASP A 93 21.19 7.52 0.65
N GLY A 94 20.39 6.48 0.91
CA GLY A 94 20.37 5.23 0.17
C GLY A 94 18.93 4.83 -0.14
N ASP A 95 18.72 4.13 -1.26
CA ASP A 95 17.43 3.56 -1.69
C ASP A 95 16.88 2.47 -0.73
N SER A 96 17.04 2.60 0.58
CA SER A 96 16.64 1.60 1.56
C SER A 96 15.36 1.98 2.29
N TYR A 97 14.35 1.11 2.17
CA TYR A 97 13.12 1.14 2.97
C TYR A 97 13.33 0.87 4.48
N ALA A 98 14.59 0.82 4.93
CA ALA A 98 15.00 0.53 6.29
C ALA A 98 15.69 1.77 6.87
N VAL A 99 15.15 2.30 7.96
CA VAL A 99 15.66 3.50 8.62
C VAL A 99 16.24 3.12 9.98
N GLY A 100 17.56 3.25 10.13
CA GLY A 100 18.25 3.02 11.40
C GLY A 100 18.02 4.14 12.42
N THR A 101 18.13 3.81 13.71
CA THR A 101 18.13 4.80 14.80
C THR A 101 19.31 5.76 14.64
N SER A 102 19.12 7.03 15.04
CA SER A 102 20.13 8.09 14.92
C SER A 102 20.53 8.47 13.49
N ASN A 103 19.85 7.92 12.48
CA ASN A 103 20.03 8.34 11.10
C ASN A 103 19.36 9.69 10.85
N LYS A 104 20.00 10.48 9.98
CA LYS A 104 19.40 11.68 9.39
C LYS A 104 18.61 11.27 8.16
N VAL A 105 17.38 11.75 8.07
CA VAL A 105 16.48 11.43 6.97
C VAL A 105 15.94 12.73 6.41
N ASN A 106 15.92 12.86 5.07
CA ASN A 106 15.30 14.00 4.42
C ASN A 106 13.84 13.68 4.14
N VAL A 107 12.94 14.41 4.77
CA VAL A 107 11.51 14.36 4.46
C VAL A 107 11.25 15.47 3.44
N THR A 108 10.77 15.10 2.26
CA THR A 108 10.41 16.05 1.19
C THR A 108 8.92 15.99 0.93
N TRP A 109 8.34 17.10 0.50
CA TRP A 109 6.93 17.16 0.17
C TRP A 109 6.69 18.11 -0.99
N ASN A 110 5.57 17.91 -1.67
CA ASN A 110 5.09 18.82 -2.68
C ASN A 110 4.18 19.86 -2.01
N GLU A 111 4.60 21.15 -2.01
CA GLU A 111 3.83 22.23 -1.39
C GLU A 111 2.42 22.32 -1.98
N TYR A 112 2.27 22.22 -3.30
CA TYR A 112 0.98 22.26 -3.98
C TYR A 112 0.09 21.07 -3.61
N ALA A 113 0.67 19.88 -3.41
CA ALA A 113 -0.10 18.70 -2.96
C ALA A 113 -0.56 18.81 -1.49
N LEU A 114 0.21 19.50 -0.63
CA LEU A 114 -0.15 19.72 0.78
C LEU A 114 -1.13 20.88 0.98
N LYS A 115 -0.95 21.97 0.23
CA LYS A 115 -1.77 23.19 0.35
C LYS A 115 -3.02 23.15 -0.53
N GLY A 116 -2.92 22.49 -1.69
CA GLY A 116 -3.89 22.65 -2.77
C GLY A 116 -4.01 24.10 -3.24
N GLU A 117 -4.97 24.37 -4.13
CA GLU A 117 -5.28 25.74 -4.55
C GLU A 117 -5.85 26.59 -3.39
N LEU A 118 -6.50 25.94 -2.42
CA LEU A 118 -7.24 26.58 -1.33
C LEU A 118 -6.36 27.22 -0.26
N LEU A 119 -5.18 26.68 0.03
CA LEU A 119 -4.26 27.23 1.04
C LEU A 119 -3.07 28.00 0.42
N SER A 120 -3.11 28.23 -0.90
CA SER A 120 -2.04 28.93 -1.64
C SER A 120 -1.78 30.35 -1.12
N GLU A 121 -2.81 31.01 -0.57
CA GLU A 121 -2.75 32.37 -0.04
C GLU A 121 -2.39 32.44 1.46
N TYR A 122 -2.19 31.30 2.13
CA TYR A 122 -1.94 31.23 3.57
C TYR A 122 -0.49 30.86 3.91
N PHE A 123 0.03 31.40 5.01
CA PHE A 123 1.27 30.91 5.60
C PHE A 123 0.95 29.68 6.44
N VAL A 124 1.57 28.56 6.06
CA VAL A 124 1.31 27.24 6.61
C VAL A 124 2.60 26.68 7.19
N THR A 125 2.54 26.25 8.45
CA THR A 125 3.61 25.46 9.07
C THR A 125 3.19 24.00 9.24
N LEU A 126 4.19 23.13 9.32
CA LEU A 126 4.07 21.68 9.36
C LEU A 126 4.75 21.14 10.63
N ASN A 127 4.13 20.12 11.21
CA ASN A 127 4.75 19.24 12.18
C ASN A 127 5.09 17.91 11.52
N ILE A 128 6.30 17.43 11.77
CA ILE A 128 6.80 16.13 11.31
C ILE A 128 6.91 15.23 12.54
N SER A 129 6.21 14.10 12.51
CA SER A 129 6.20 13.11 13.58
C SER A 129 6.46 11.72 13.03
N MET A 130 6.91 10.82 13.90
CA MET A 130 7.10 9.40 13.59
C MET A 130 6.27 8.57 14.55
N MET A 131 5.63 7.53 14.02
CA MET A 131 4.94 6.51 14.82
C MET A 131 5.46 5.13 14.44
N LEU A 132 5.53 4.24 15.41
CA LEU A 132 5.90 2.85 15.20
C LEU A 132 4.66 1.97 15.31
N TYR A 133 4.54 1.01 14.41
CA TYR A 133 3.50 -0.01 14.47
C TYR A 133 4.12 -1.32 14.93
N ASN A 134 3.60 -1.82 16.04
CA ASN A 134 3.98 -3.08 16.64
C ASN A 134 3.17 -4.20 15.96
N THR A 135 3.87 -5.05 15.23
CA THR A 135 3.32 -6.11 14.39
C THR A 135 2.83 -7.30 15.20
N ASP A 136 3.34 -7.53 16.40
CA ASP A 136 2.91 -8.61 17.30
C ASP A 136 1.59 -8.27 18.01
N THR A 137 1.41 -7.01 18.38
CA THR A 137 0.24 -6.56 19.15
C THR A 137 -0.84 -5.89 18.31
N ASP A 138 -0.59 -5.66 17.02
CA ASP A 138 -1.48 -4.96 16.08
C ASP A 138 -1.89 -3.56 16.61
N LYS A 139 -0.91 -2.83 17.16
CA LYS A 139 -1.13 -1.50 17.75
C LYS A 139 -0.07 -0.50 17.34
N TRP A 140 -0.51 0.75 17.14
CA TRP A 140 0.36 1.90 17.00
C TRP A 140 0.85 2.36 18.37
N GLU A 141 2.13 2.67 18.45
CA GLU A 141 2.77 3.26 19.62
C GLU A 141 2.59 4.79 19.64
N GLU A 142 2.99 5.43 20.74
CA GLU A 142 2.95 6.89 20.85
C GLU A 142 3.84 7.58 19.79
N SER A 143 3.42 8.77 19.38
CA SER A 143 4.13 9.53 18.35
C SER A 143 5.36 10.24 18.89
N TYR A 144 6.47 10.13 18.17
CA TYR A 144 7.69 10.91 18.37
C TYR A 144 7.64 12.17 17.52
N THR A 145 7.82 13.34 18.12
CA THR A 145 7.96 14.59 17.36
C THR A 145 9.37 14.69 16.80
N LEU A 146 9.48 14.80 15.47
CA LEU A 146 10.76 14.92 14.77
C LEU A 146 11.13 16.37 14.46
N ALA A 147 10.14 17.17 14.05
CA ALA A 147 10.28 18.60 13.82
C ALA A 147 8.91 19.29 13.99
N SER A 148 8.93 20.55 14.42
CA SER A 148 7.74 21.38 14.56
C SER A 148 7.92 22.72 13.86
N ASP A 149 6.80 23.34 13.48
CA ASP A 149 6.75 24.69 12.89
C ASP A 149 7.58 24.85 11.60
N VAL A 150 7.70 23.77 10.82
CA VAL A 150 8.44 23.76 9.56
C VAL A 150 7.64 24.47 8.48
N PRO A 151 8.16 25.50 7.79
CA PRO A 151 7.42 26.17 6.72
C PRO A 151 7.09 25.21 5.58
N ALA A 152 5.82 25.15 5.17
CA ALA A 152 5.41 24.28 4.05
C ALA A 152 6.08 24.67 2.72
N SER A 153 6.53 25.91 2.57
CA SER A 153 7.28 26.42 1.42
C SER A 153 8.70 25.87 1.29
N ASP A 154 9.25 25.26 2.34
CA ASP A 154 10.62 24.78 2.31
C ASP A 154 10.76 23.49 1.49
N GLU A 155 9.65 22.78 1.25
CA GLU A 155 9.53 21.51 0.50
C GLU A 155 10.43 20.35 0.99
N ARG A 156 11.23 20.58 2.03
CA ARG A 156 12.14 19.62 2.63
C ARG A 156 12.48 19.97 4.08
N ALA A 157 12.69 18.94 4.90
CA ALA A 157 13.28 19.06 6.23
C ALA A 157 14.18 17.86 6.52
N GLU A 158 15.37 18.13 7.08
CA GLU A 158 16.24 17.10 7.64
C GLU A 158 15.79 16.80 9.07
N VAL A 159 15.44 15.54 9.34
CA VAL A 159 15.01 15.09 10.67
C VAL A 159 15.91 13.97 11.17
N MET A 160 16.12 13.93 12.49
CA MET A 160 16.86 12.85 13.14
C MET A 160 15.89 11.81 13.69
N ILE A 161 16.14 10.55 13.39
CA ILE A 161 15.33 9.45 13.89
C ILE A 161 15.75 9.15 15.33
N PRO A 162 14.85 9.27 16.32
CA PRO A 162 15.20 9.05 17.72
C PRO A 162 15.55 7.58 17.97
N GLU A 163 16.30 7.32 19.04
CA GLU A 163 16.43 5.97 19.56
C GLU A 163 15.08 5.50 20.11
N TYR A 164 14.68 4.27 19.76
CA TYR A 164 13.48 3.63 20.27
C TYR A 164 13.83 2.24 20.83
N PRO A 165 13.11 1.76 21.87
CA PRO A 165 13.43 0.48 22.50
C PRO A 165 13.26 -0.68 21.52
N GLN A 166 14.22 -1.61 21.46
CA GLN A 166 14.03 -2.87 20.73
C GLN A 166 13.11 -3.82 21.52
N ILE A 167 12.14 -4.47 20.85
CA ILE A 167 11.30 -5.50 21.48
C ILE A 167 12.10 -6.79 21.60
N ASP A 168 12.67 -7.23 20.48
CA ASP A 168 13.58 -8.35 20.34
C ASP A 168 14.45 -8.15 19.08
N GLU A 169 15.46 -8.99 18.88
CA GLU A 169 16.42 -8.89 17.77
C GLU A 169 15.82 -9.23 16.38
N THR A 170 14.59 -9.74 16.33
CA THR A 170 13.94 -10.30 15.13
C THR A 170 12.69 -9.54 14.67
N THR A 171 12.11 -8.72 15.55
CA THR A 171 10.82 -8.09 15.32
C THR A 171 10.96 -6.87 14.43
N LEU A 172 10.39 -6.99 13.23
CA LEU A 172 10.26 -5.89 12.28
C LEU A 172 9.09 -4.99 12.73
N ARG A 173 9.41 -3.75 13.07
CA ARG A 173 8.41 -2.69 13.25
C ARG A 173 8.30 -1.87 11.97
N LEU A 174 7.08 -1.50 11.63
CA LEU A 174 6.87 -0.53 10.58
C LEU A 174 6.93 0.87 11.18
N SER A 175 7.72 1.76 10.58
CA SER A 175 7.68 3.18 10.91
C SER A 175 6.83 3.95 9.91
N GLN A 176 6.05 4.89 10.43
CA GLN A 176 5.34 5.87 9.62
C GLN A 176 5.87 7.27 9.97
N ILE A 177 6.33 8.01 8.97
CA ILE A 177 6.58 9.45 9.11
C ILE A 177 5.32 10.19 8.65
N ARG A 178 4.80 11.05 9.52
CA ARG A 178 3.61 11.86 9.31
C ARG A 178 4.01 13.32 9.22
N VAL A 179 3.56 13.98 8.16
CA VAL A 179 3.63 15.43 7.99
C VAL A 179 2.20 15.96 8.15
N SER A 180 1.99 16.83 9.13
CA SER A 180 0.67 17.38 9.46
C SER A 180 0.71 18.90 9.56
N LEU A 181 -0.36 19.56 9.11
CA LEU A 181 -0.54 21.01 9.27
C LEU A 181 -0.57 21.36 10.77
N SER A 182 0.25 22.32 11.19
CA SER A 182 0.30 22.77 12.58
C SER A 182 -0.39 24.12 12.78
N THR A 183 -0.08 25.11 11.94
CA THR A 183 -0.76 26.42 11.97
C THR A 183 -1.00 26.97 10.58
N ILE A 184 -2.12 27.66 10.41
CA ILE A 184 -2.52 28.36 9.18
C ILE A 184 -2.82 29.80 9.58
N THR A 185 -2.07 30.76 9.04
CA THR A 185 -2.28 32.18 9.31
C THR A 185 -2.53 32.94 8.01
N ALA A 186 -3.49 33.87 8.05
CA ALA A 186 -3.82 34.73 6.92
C ALA A 186 -2.57 35.55 6.52
N SER A 187 -2.21 35.49 5.24
CA SER A 187 -1.04 36.20 4.73
C SER A 187 -1.27 37.71 4.77
N ASN A 188 -0.56 38.41 5.66
CA ASN A 188 -0.33 39.84 5.49
C ASN A 188 0.80 40.01 4.46
N HIS A 189 0.41 40.34 3.23
CA HIS A 189 1.30 40.49 2.08
C HIS A 189 2.52 41.38 2.39
N ARG A 190 3.70 40.78 2.58
CA ARG A 190 5.01 41.42 2.34
C ARG A 190 5.97 40.44 1.70
N GLN A 191 6.02 40.53 0.38
CA GLN A 191 6.94 39.84 -0.50
C GLN A 191 8.38 40.31 -0.21
N LYS A 192 9.21 39.46 0.39
CA LYS A 192 10.67 39.70 0.46
C LYS A 192 11.31 39.23 -0.84
N ARG A 193 11.70 40.18 -1.70
CA ARG A 193 12.68 39.97 -2.76
C ARG A 193 14.06 39.71 -2.14
N ILE A 194 14.68 38.58 -2.48
CA ILE A 194 16.11 38.35 -2.26
C ILE A 194 16.81 38.58 -3.61
N LEU A 195 17.72 39.56 -3.65
CA LEU A 195 18.62 39.85 -4.76
C LEU A 195 19.72 38.76 -4.87
N PRO A 196 20.14 38.35 -6.07
CA PRO A 196 21.37 37.61 -6.23
C PRO A 196 22.57 38.58 -6.16
N ALA A 197 23.54 38.28 -5.30
CA ALA A 197 24.81 38.98 -5.27
C ALA A 197 25.72 38.46 -6.41
N LEU A 198 25.98 39.33 -7.39
CA LEU A 198 27.06 39.19 -8.36
C LEU A 198 28.37 39.61 -7.71
N ALA A 199 29.38 38.75 -7.77
CA ALA A 199 30.78 39.15 -7.61
C ALA A 199 31.62 38.43 -8.67
N ILE A 200 32.22 39.22 -9.56
CA ILE A 200 33.20 38.81 -10.56
C ILE A 200 34.60 38.95 -9.94
N GLY A 201 35.48 37.97 -10.23
CA GLY A 201 36.90 38.26 -10.42
C GLY A 201 37.89 37.23 -9.86
N GLY A 202 38.65 36.60 -10.76
CA GLY A 202 40.00 36.12 -10.46
C GLY A 202 40.38 34.74 -11.00
N LEU A 203 40.85 34.66 -12.25
CA LEU A 203 41.76 33.60 -12.74
C LEU A 203 43.17 33.88 -12.16
N ILE A 204 44.00 32.91 -11.76
CA ILE A 204 45.01 32.25 -12.62
C ILE A 204 45.76 31.14 -11.82
N ARG A 205 45.91 29.97 -12.48
CA ARG A 205 46.96 28.91 -12.43
C ARG A 205 47.43 28.31 -11.09
N ILE A 206 47.27 26.98 -10.96
CA ILE A 206 48.35 25.97 -10.94
C ILE A 206 47.71 24.62 -11.34
N ALA A 207 47.89 24.23 -12.60
CA ALA A 207 47.54 22.91 -13.13
C ALA A 207 48.69 21.95 -12.87
N GLY A 208 48.41 20.81 -12.23
CA GLY A 208 49.39 19.73 -12.01
C GLY A 208 49.19 18.95 -10.70
N ARG A 209 48.71 19.59 -9.62
CA ARG A 209 48.43 18.93 -8.33
C ARG A 209 46.94 18.81 -7.99
N ALA A 210 46.06 19.57 -8.65
CA ALA A 210 44.62 19.57 -8.40
C ALA A 210 43.89 18.36 -9.04
N ILE A 211 44.33 17.90 -10.22
CA ILE A 211 43.74 16.75 -10.92
C ILE A 211 43.97 15.46 -10.13
N LEU A 212 45.18 15.26 -9.60
CA LEU A 212 45.51 14.11 -8.74
C LEU A 212 44.73 14.11 -7.42
N ARG A 213 44.55 15.27 -6.76
CA ARG A 213 43.74 15.38 -5.53
C ARG A 213 42.24 15.20 -5.79
N TYR A 214 41.73 15.70 -6.91
CA TYR A 214 40.34 15.52 -7.32
C TYR A 214 40.06 14.05 -7.68
N ALA A 215 40.94 13.43 -8.46
CA ALA A 215 40.88 12.01 -8.77
C ALA A 215 40.98 11.14 -7.49
N TRP A 216 41.91 11.46 -6.58
CA TRP A 216 42.02 10.77 -5.28
C TRP A 216 40.79 10.97 -4.39
N LYS A 217 40.18 12.16 -4.37
CA LYS A 217 38.92 12.41 -3.66
C LYS A 217 37.79 11.56 -4.25
N LYS A 218 37.69 11.47 -5.58
CA LYS A 218 36.69 10.65 -6.28
C LYS A 218 36.90 9.16 -6.06
N ILE A 219 38.16 8.70 -6.05
CA ILE A 219 38.53 7.31 -5.73
C ILE A 219 38.22 6.99 -4.27
N LYS A 220 38.59 7.87 -3.33
CA LYS A 220 38.29 7.70 -1.90
C LYS A 220 36.79 7.69 -1.62
N GLN A 221 36.03 8.54 -2.33
CA GLN A 221 34.58 8.54 -2.25
C GLN A 221 34.02 7.23 -2.80
N LYS A 222 34.43 6.82 -4.00
CA LYS A 222 34.02 5.54 -4.60
C LYS A 222 34.34 4.34 -3.69
N ILE A 223 35.51 4.31 -3.05
CA ILE A 223 35.88 3.25 -2.10
C ILE A 223 34.97 3.29 -0.87
N LYS A 224 34.67 4.48 -0.32
CA LYS A 224 33.73 4.62 0.79
C LYS A 224 32.32 4.15 0.43
N ASP A 225 31.85 4.50 -0.76
CA ASP A 225 30.54 4.12 -1.26
C ASP A 225 30.46 2.60 -1.44
N GLU A 226 31.49 1.98 -2.04
CA GLU A 226 31.59 0.52 -2.15
C GLU A 226 31.67 -0.18 -0.78
N LEU A 227 32.36 0.41 0.20
CA LEU A 227 32.46 -0.13 1.55
C LEU A 227 31.12 -0.03 2.30
N LYS A 228 30.40 1.08 2.14
CA LYS A 228 29.03 1.28 2.67
C LYS A 228 28.07 0.27 2.05
N GLU A 229 28.19 0.05 0.74
CA GLU A 229 27.35 -0.90 0.00
C GLU A 229 27.65 -2.36 0.38
N ALA A 230 28.92 -2.69 0.61
CA ALA A 230 29.32 -4.00 1.12
C ALA A 230 28.79 -4.25 2.55
N ALA A 231 28.88 -3.25 3.43
CA ALA A 231 28.32 -3.33 4.78
C ALA A 231 26.78 -3.47 4.77
N ARG A 232 26.08 -2.70 3.92
CA ARG A 232 24.63 -2.84 3.70
C ARG A 232 24.28 -4.24 3.21
N SER A 233 24.97 -4.73 2.19
CA SER A 233 24.75 -6.08 1.63
C SER A 233 24.96 -7.18 2.67
N ALA A 234 25.93 -7.01 3.59
CA ALA A 234 26.16 -7.95 4.68
C ALA A 234 25.03 -7.92 5.73
N ALA A 235 24.50 -6.75 6.08
CA ALA A 235 23.37 -6.61 6.99
C ALA A 235 22.07 -7.20 6.41
N LEU A 236 21.77 -6.91 5.14
CA LEU A 236 20.61 -7.49 4.43
C LEU A 236 20.70 -9.01 4.39
N ARG A 237 21.89 -9.55 4.10
CA ARG A 237 22.14 -10.99 4.13
C ARG A 237 21.83 -11.60 5.49
N LEU A 238 22.33 -11.02 6.58
CA LEU A 238 22.08 -11.54 7.93
C LEU A 238 20.57 -11.54 8.26
N ALA A 239 19.88 -10.44 7.97
CA ALA A 239 18.44 -10.32 8.20
C ALA A 239 17.62 -11.33 7.37
N CYS A 240 17.99 -11.54 6.10
CA CYS A 240 17.38 -12.56 5.25
C CYS A 240 17.55 -13.98 5.80
N GLU A 241 18.75 -14.34 6.26
CA GLU A 241 19.02 -15.67 6.84
C GLU A 241 18.24 -15.89 8.15
N LEU A 242 18.12 -14.86 9.00
CA LEU A 242 17.31 -14.92 10.21
C LEU A 242 15.83 -15.12 9.90
N TRP A 243 15.28 -14.31 9.00
CA TRP A 243 13.89 -14.46 8.55
C TRP A 243 13.66 -15.86 7.97
N HIS A 244 14.55 -16.33 7.08
CA HIS A 244 14.42 -17.65 6.45
C HIS A 244 14.38 -18.78 7.48
N LYS A 245 15.14 -18.68 8.58
CA LYS A 245 15.13 -19.67 9.65
C LYS A 245 13.85 -19.64 10.49
N GLN A 246 13.26 -18.46 10.69
CA GLN A 246 12.10 -18.26 11.57
C GLN A 246 10.76 -18.48 10.84
N ASP A 247 10.67 -18.04 9.59
CA ASP A 247 9.45 -18.10 8.80
C ASP A 247 9.09 -19.54 8.45
N ARG A 248 7.83 -19.91 8.64
CA ARG A 248 7.34 -21.29 8.40
C ARG A 248 7.14 -21.59 6.92
N GLY A 249 7.14 -20.58 6.07
CA GLY A 249 6.82 -20.67 4.65
C GLY A 249 5.33 -20.82 4.37
N VAL A 250 4.98 -20.66 3.10
CA VAL A 250 3.62 -20.92 2.57
C VAL A 250 3.66 -22.16 1.70
N ASN A 251 2.74 -23.09 1.93
CA ASN A 251 2.59 -24.26 1.07
C ASN A 251 1.67 -23.92 -0.11
N ASN A 252 2.25 -23.59 -1.26
CA ASN A 252 1.49 -23.24 -2.48
C ASN A 252 0.60 -24.37 -3.00
N ARG A 253 0.90 -25.65 -2.70
CA ARG A 253 0.04 -26.79 -3.08
C ARG A 253 -1.32 -26.81 -2.38
N GLN A 254 -1.47 -26.06 -1.29
CA GLN A 254 -2.75 -25.88 -0.59
C GLN A 254 -3.53 -24.68 -1.12
N LEU A 255 -2.94 -23.89 -2.02
CA LEU A 255 -3.59 -22.77 -2.68
C LEU A 255 -4.13 -23.24 -4.04
N PRO A 256 -5.13 -22.53 -4.60
CA PRO A 256 -5.51 -22.74 -5.99
C PRO A 256 -4.27 -22.65 -6.91
N PRO A 257 -4.10 -23.58 -7.86
CA PRO A 257 -2.96 -23.60 -8.77
C PRO A 257 -3.07 -22.49 -9.82
N CYS A 258 -1.93 -21.95 -10.23
CA CYS A 258 -1.92 -20.88 -11.23
C CYS A 258 -2.29 -21.41 -12.61
N PRO A 259 -3.11 -20.67 -13.38
CA PRO A 259 -3.32 -20.97 -14.79
C PRO A 259 -2.01 -20.97 -15.59
N CYS A 260 -1.85 -21.91 -16.54
CA CYS A 260 -0.63 -21.97 -17.36
C CYS A 260 -0.55 -20.82 -18.38
N LYS A 261 -1.70 -20.30 -18.81
CA LYS A 261 -1.83 -19.24 -19.80
C LYS A 261 -2.59 -18.05 -19.24
N LYS A 262 -2.18 -16.85 -19.64
CA LYS A 262 -2.91 -15.60 -19.35
C LYS A 262 -4.38 -15.65 -19.81
N SER A 263 -4.65 -16.29 -20.93
CA SER A 263 -6.02 -16.48 -21.43
C SER A 263 -6.89 -17.33 -20.52
N GLN A 264 -6.30 -18.30 -19.82
CA GLN A 264 -6.99 -19.09 -18.79
C GLN A 264 -7.24 -18.23 -17.55
N ALA A 265 -6.23 -17.47 -17.09
CA ALA A 265 -6.38 -16.54 -15.96
C ALA A 265 -7.48 -15.49 -16.15
N ASN A 266 -7.70 -15.02 -17.38
CA ASN A 266 -8.79 -14.09 -17.68
C ASN A 266 -10.19 -14.70 -17.54
N ARG A 267 -10.31 -16.04 -17.54
CA ARG A 267 -11.59 -16.75 -17.46
C ARG A 267 -11.78 -17.45 -16.11
N ASP A 268 -10.72 -17.53 -15.31
CA ASP A 268 -10.72 -18.21 -14.02
C ASP A 268 -11.13 -17.22 -12.94
N ASP A 269 -12.36 -17.35 -12.44
CA ASP A 269 -12.97 -16.47 -11.44
C ASP A 269 -12.27 -16.49 -10.07
N ARG A 270 -11.39 -17.47 -9.84
CA ARG A 270 -10.52 -17.54 -8.66
C ARG A 270 -9.40 -16.51 -8.71
N TYR A 271 -9.16 -15.87 -9.85
CA TYR A 271 -8.10 -14.90 -10.02
C TYR A 271 -8.63 -13.58 -10.60
N THR A 272 -8.13 -12.48 -10.05
CA THR A 272 -8.40 -11.13 -10.56
C THR A 272 -7.09 -10.52 -11.06
N LYS A 273 -7.17 -9.84 -12.21
CA LYS A 273 -6.03 -9.10 -12.77
C LYS A 273 -5.60 -8.03 -11.77
N GLU A 274 -4.29 -7.88 -11.59
CA GLU A 274 -3.77 -6.81 -10.75
C GLU A 274 -4.18 -5.43 -11.26
N ASN A 275 -4.53 -4.56 -10.32
CA ASN A 275 -4.82 -3.16 -10.61
C ASN A 275 -3.52 -2.37 -10.80
N PHE A 276 -3.64 -1.10 -11.19
CA PHE A 276 -2.50 -0.25 -11.51
C PHE A 276 -1.45 -0.16 -10.39
N ILE A 277 -1.88 -0.02 -9.13
CA ILE A 277 -0.96 0.09 -7.99
C ILE A 277 -0.24 -1.25 -7.78
N GLN A 278 -0.95 -2.36 -7.82
CA GLN A 278 -0.35 -3.68 -7.70
C GLN A 278 0.66 -3.94 -8.85
N ASP A 279 0.35 -3.47 -10.07
CA ASP A 279 1.23 -3.53 -11.24
C ASP A 279 2.53 -2.73 -11.04
N LEU A 280 2.44 -1.55 -10.42
CA LEU A 280 3.60 -0.76 -10.01
C LEU A 280 4.45 -1.48 -8.97
N TRP A 281 3.83 -2.11 -7.97
CA TRP A 281 4.55 -2.86 -6.93
C TRP A 281 5.26 -4.07 -7.52
N ARG A 282 4.62 -4.81 -8.43
CA ARG A 282 5.24 -5.90 -9.19
C ARG A 282 6.53 -5.43 -9.87
N GLU A 283 6.51 -4.28 -10.52
CA GLU A 283 7.68 -3.75 -11.25
C GLU A 283 8.74 -3.16 -10.30
N LYS A 284 8.37 -2.24 -9.42
CA LYS A 284 9.33 -1.45 -8.63
C LYS A 284 9.83 -2.14 -7.38
N VAL A 285 8.97 -2.91 -6.71
CA VAL A 285 9.29 -3.56 -5.44
C VAL A 285 9.77 -4.99 -5.66
N PHE A 286 9.01 -5.76 -6.43
CA PHE A 286 9.33 -7.16 -6.72
C PHE A 286 10.25 -7.35 -7.93
N LYS A 287 10.55 -6.28 -8.70
CA LYS A 287 11.49 -6.28 -9.84
C LYS A 287 11.22 -7.41 -10.85
N ARG A 288 9.94 -7.66 -11.16
CA ARG A 288 9.53 -8.73 -12.09
C ARG A 288 9.51 -8.25 -13.53
N ASP A 289 10.67 -7.88 -14.04
CA ASP A 289 10.82 -7.19 -15.34
C ASP A 289 10.28 -8.01 -16.53
N LYS A 290 10.29 -9.35 -16.43
CA LYS A 290 9.81 -10.24 -17.50
C LYS A 290 8.30 -10.46 -17.49
N ALA A 291 7.59 -10.05 -16.44
CA ALA A 291 6.14 -10.22 -16.28
C ALA A 291 5.32 -9.21 -17.09
N THR A 292 5.69 -9.01 -18.36
CA THR A 292 5.06 -8.04 -19.28
C THR A 292 3.63 -8.41 -19.67
N GLY A 293 3.23 -9.67 -19.46
CA GLY A 293 1.86 -10.15 -19.62
C GLY A 293 0.93 -9.72 -18.48
N GLY A 294 1.45 -9.16 -17.39
CA GLY A 294 0.69 -8.80 -16.20
C GLY A 294 0.64 -9.95 -15.18
N CYS A 295 0.22 -9.62 -13.96
CA CYS A 295 -0.01 -10.59 -12.91
C CYS A 295 -1.47 -10.59 -12.45
N TYR A 296 -1.86 -11.68 -11.82
CA TYR A 296 -3.18 -11.95 -11.31
C TYR A 296 -3.04 -12.43 -9.86
N ARG A 297 -3.95 -12.00 -9.00
CA ARG A 297 -4.00 -12.42 -7.59
C ARG A 297 -5.24 -13.25 -7.34
N GLN A 298 -5.15 -14.18 -6.42
CA GLN A 298 -6.29 -14.96 -5.97
C GLN A 298 -7.40 -14.05 -5.43
N SER A 299 -8.62 -14.29 -5.85
CA SER A 299 -9.83 -13.57 -5.46
C SER A 299 -10.44 -14.16 -4.19
N ASN A 300 -11.30 -13.38 -3.51
CA ASN A 300 -12.09 -13.84 -2.35
C ASN A 300 -11.25 -14.45 -1.21
N VAL A 301 -10.04 -13.93 -0.99
CA VAL A 301 -9.17 -14.39 0.10
C VAL A 301 -9.44 -13.57 1.35
N GLY A 302 -9.55 -14.26 2.49
CA GLY A 302 -9.71 -13.65 3.80
C GLY A 302 -8.49 -12.83 4.24
N SER A 303 -8.69 -11.94 5.21
CA SER A 303 -7.59 -11.15 5.79
C SER A 303 -6.60 -12.09 6.49
N PHE A 304 -5.30 -11.79 6.42
CA PHE A 304 -4.25 -12.61 7.06
C PHE A 304 -4.23 -14.09 6.61
N SER A 305 -4.86 -14.39 5.47
CA SER A 305 -4.82 -15.72 4.87
C SER A 305 -3.76 -15.77 3.79
N SER A 306 -3.20 -16.96 3.56
CA SER A 306 -2.27 -17.18 2.46
C SER A 306 -2.98 -17.10 1.10
N SER A 307 -2.26 -16.63 0.09
CA SER A 307 -2.82 -16.38 -1.24
C SER A 307 -1.82 -16.62 -2.35
N GLN A 308 -2.31 -16.88 -3.56
CA GLN A 308 -1.47 -17.09 -4.73
C GLN A 308 -1.46 -15.88 -5.66
N GLN A 309 -0.30 -15.51 -6.17
CA GLN A 309 -0.15 -14.62 -7.31
C GLN A 309 0.48 -15.37 -8.49
N CYS A 310 -0.02 -15.09 -9.70
CA CYS A 310 0.39 -15.71 -10.95
C CYS A 310 0.81 -14.61 -11.92
N CYS A 311 2.03 -14.68 -12.46
CA CYS A 311 2.57 -13.68 -13.38
C CYS A 311 2.87 -14.29 -14.74
N TYR A 312 2.58 -13.54 -15.81
CA TYR A 312 2.70 -14.02 -17.19
C TYR A 312 3.67 -13.19 -18.01
N GLY A 313 4.38 -13.85 -18.92
CA GLY A 313 5.24 -13.20 -19.91
C GLY A 313 4.45 -12.56 -21.05
N GLY A 314 5.14 -11.84 -21.93
CA GLY A 314 4.54 -11.22 -23.11
C GLY A 314 3.98 -12.23 -24.12
N ASP A 315 4.45 -13.47 -24.06
CA ASP A 315 3.92 -14.63 -24.79
C ASP A 315 2.66 -15.24 -24.15
N GLY A 316 2.25 -14.73 -22.99
CA GLY A 316 1.10 -15.20 -22.23
C GLY A 316 1.34 -16.50 -21.45
N ASN A 317 2.58 -16.98 -21.35
CA ASN A 317 2.95 -18.15 -20.54
C ASN A 317 3.22 -17.76 -19.09
N ILE A 318 2.92 -18.66 -18.15
CA ILE A 318 3.28 -18.48 -16.74
C ILE A 318 4.81 -18.36 -16.59
N LEU A 319 5.23 -17.44 -15.72
CA LEU A 319 6.62 -17.24 -15.35
C LEU A 319 6.89 -17.84 -13.98
N THR A 320 8.09 -18.41 -13.82
CA THR A 320 8.64 -18.91 -12.55
C THR A 320 9.95 -18.20 -12.21
N GLY A 321 10.49 -18.47 -11.02
CA GLY A 321 11.69 -17.82 -10.50
C GLY A 321 11.45 -16.36 -10.13
N THR A 322 12.48 -15.52 -10.24
CA THR A 322 12.43 -14.13 -9.75
C THR A 322 11.44 -13.22 -10.48
N SER A 323 11.10 -13.54 -11.73
CA SER A 323 10.07 -12.82 -12.49
C SER A 323 8.69 -13.48 -12.44
N GLY A 324 8.57 -14.63 -11.75
CA GLY A 324 7.32 -15.36 -11.57
C GLY A 324 6.44 -14.79 -10.46
N GLY A 325 5.19 -15.24 -10.44
CA GLY A 325 4.29 -14.98 -9.32
C GLY A 325 4.73 -15.72 -8.06
N SER A 326 4.21 -15.35 -6.89
CA SER A 326 4.63 -15.92 -5.60
C SER A 326 3.42 -16.19 -4.73
N ALA A 327 3.51 -17.20 -3.87
CA ALA A 327 2.58 -17.35 -2.77
C ALA A 327 2.89 -16.29 -1.70
N TYR A 328 1.86 -15.66 -1.14
CA TYR A 328 1.96 -14.70 -0.04
C TYR A 328 1.37 -15.28 1.24
N SER A 329 1.98 -14.96 2.37
CA SER A 329 1.52 -15.37 3.69
C SER A 329 0.27 -14.60 4.11
N VAL A 330 0.22 -13.30 3.78
CA VAL A 330 -0.88 -12.41 4.16
C VAL A 330 -1.49 -11.77 2.92
N TYR A 331 -2.79 -12.01 2.71
CA TYR A 331 -3.56 -11.32 1.67
C TYR A 331 -4.02 -9.94 2.15
N PRO A 332 -3.66 -8.84 1.44
CA PRO A 332 -3.93 -7.48 1.88
C PRO A 332 -5.31 -7.00 1.40
N ASN A 333 -6.39 -7.44 2.04
CA ASN A 333 -7.76 -7.02 1.70
C ASN A 333 -8.33 -5.93 2.63
N ASN A 334 -7.57 -5.52 3.65
CA ASN A 334 -7.88 -4.38 4.50
C ASN A 334 -6.59 -3.70 4.97
N TRP A 335 -6.71 -2.61 5.72
CA TRP A 335 -5.54 -1.86 6.17
C TRP A 335 -4.58 -2.67 7.07
N LYS A 336 -5.10 -3.46 8.02
CA LYS A 336 -4.28 -4.25 8.93
C LYS A 336 -3.53 -5.38 8.21
N SER A 337 -4.24 -6.12 7.37
CA SER A 337 -3.65 -7.16 6.54
C SER A 337 -2.70 -6.60 5.49
N PHE A 338 -2.90 -5.37 5.01
CA PHE A 338 -1.91 -4.68 4.18
C PHE A 338 -0.58 -4.47 4.91
N LEU A 339 -0.61 -4.02 6.17
CA LEU A 339 0.62 -3.93 6.99
C LEU A 339 1.24 -5.31 7.23
N GLY A 340 0.41 -6.32 7.50
CA GLY A 340 0.85 -7.70 7.60
C GLY A 340 1.57 -8.19 6.33
N HIS A 341 1.04 -7.88 5.15
CA HIS A 341 1.66 -8.21 3.86
C HIS A 341 3.00 -7.49 3.66
N LEU A 342 3.08 -6.21 4.03
CA LEU A 342 4.32 -5.44 3.95
C LEU A 342 5.44 -6.06 4.80
N VAL A 343 5.09 -6.55 6.00
CA VAL A 343 6.05 -7.12 6.94
C VAL A 343 6.40 -8.57 6.64
N ASN A 344 5.41 -9.39 6.26
CA ASN A 344 5.59 -10.84 6.12
C ASN A 344 5.95 -11.27 4.69
N ASP A 345 5.70 -10.43 3.69
CA ASP A 345 5.92 -10.79 2.28
C ASP A 345 6.85 -9.80 1.57
N VAL A 346 6.61 -8.49 1.72
CA VAL A 346 7.40 -7.49 0.99
C VAL A 346 8.77 -7.24 1.62
N ALA A 347 8.83 -7.01 2.93
CA ALA A 347 10.09 -6.74 3.62
C ALA A 347 11.08 -7.89 3.46
N PRO A 348 10.71 -9.18 3.62
CA PRO A 348 11.61 -10.29 3.36
C PRO A 348 12.09 -10.39 1.92
N HIS A 349 11.23 -10.05 0.94
CA HIS A 349 11.66 -9.97 -0.45
C HIS A 349 12.78 -8.94 -0.61
N TYR A 350 12.60 -7.74 -0.03
CA TYR A 350 13.63 -6.71 -0.05
C TYR A 350 14.93 -7.18 0.64
N LEU A 351 14.83 -7.76 1.85
CA LEU A 351 15.99 -8.27 2.59
C LEU A 351 16.78 -9.32 1.82
N CYS A 352 16.10 -10.22 1.11
CA CYS A 352 16.73 -11.35 0.42
C CYS A 352 17.12 -11.06 -1.04
N CYS A 353 16.44 -10.14 -1.72
CA CYS A 353 16.59 -9.92 -3.17
C CYS A 353 17.30 -8.61 -3.55
N ASP A 354 17.48 -7.65 -2.64
CA ASP A 354 18.03 -6.32 -2.97
C ASP A 354 19.56 -6.18 -2.79
N GLY A 355 20.24 -7.21 -2.27
CA GLY A 355 21.69 -7.15 -2.00
C GLY A 355 22.56 -7.15 -3.27
N LYS A 356 23.48 -6.18 -3.40
CA LYS A 356 24.46 -6.13 -4.52
C LYS A 356 25.42 -7.32 -4.52
N TYR A 357 25.88 -7.74 -3.34
CA TYR A 357 26.85 -8.84 -3.16
C TYR A 357 26.21 -10.12 -2.62
N PHE A 358 24.89 -10.15 -2.45
CA PHE A 358 24.13 -11.28 -1.92
C PHE A 358 22.80 -11.40 -2.65
N SER A 359 22.61 -12.55 -3.31
CA SER A 359 21.39 -12.92 -4.01
C SER A 359 20.78 -14.12 -3.31
N GLY A 360 20.00 -13.87 -2.24
CA GLY A 360 19.22 -14.88 -1.52
C GLY A 360 17.81 -15.09 -2.10
N CYS A 361 17.51 -14.44 -3.23
CA CYS A 361 16.14 -14.34 -3.71
C CYS A 361 15.54 -15.71 -4.02
N GLN A 362 16.26 -16.53 -4.79
CA GLN A 362 15.75 -17.84 -5.21
C GLN A 362 15.80 -18.89 -4.09
N ASP A 363 16.88 -18.90 -3.31
CA ASP A 363 17.23 -19.95 -2.34
C ASP A 363 16.84 -19.63 -0.89
N ARG A 364 16.32 -18.42 -0.63
CA ARG A 364 15.74 -18.05 0.67
C ARG A 364 14.32 -17.51 0.52
N TYR A 365 14.12 -16.45 -0.27
CA TYR A 365 12.79 -15.87 -0.39
C TYR A 365 11.80 -16.80 -1.07
N TYR A 366 12.11 -17.25 -2.29
CA TYR A 366 11.24 -18.18 -3.03
C TYR A 366 11.22 -19.60 -2.45
N ASP A 367 12.10 -19.94 -1.50
CA ASP A 367 11.97 -21.16 -0.70
C ASP A 367 10.78 -21.06 0.28
N ARG A 368 10.57 -19.89 0.91
CA ARG A 368 9.44 -19.65 1.83
C ARG A 368 8.19 -19.11 1.15
N ARG A 369 8.32 -18.55 -0.05
CA ARG A 369 7.25 -17.95 -0.86
C ARG A 369 7.28 -18.55 -2.28
N PRO A 370 7.04 -19.86 -2.42
CA PRO A 370 7.29 -20.59 -3.66
C PRO A 370 6.44 -20.07 -4.83
N ASN A 371 7.03 -20.12 -6.02
CA ASN A 371 6.31 -19.91 -7.27
C ASN A 371 5.42 -21.13 -7.54
N ASP A 372 4.23 -20.90 -8.11
CA ASP A 372 3.46 -21.96 -8.75
C ASP A 372 3.88 -22.09 -10.23
N ASN A 373 4.01 -23.33 -10.72
CA ASN A 373 4.48 -23.64 -12.07
C ASN A 373 3.35 -24.14 -12.99
N CYS A 374 2.08 -24.01 -12.56
CA CYS A 374 0.86 -24.48 -13.21
C CYS A 374 0.73 -26.01 -13.41
N GLU A 375 1.62 -26.83 -12.85
CA GLU A 375 1.61 -28.28 -13.02
C GLU A 375 0.30 -28.92 -12.51
N ASP A 376 -0.24 -28.38 -11.41
CA ASP A 376 -1.50 -28.82 -10.83
C ASP A 376 -2.74 -28.11 -11.43
N TYR A 377 -2.56 -27.26 -12.46
CA TYR A 377 -3.69 -26.59 -13.11
C TYR A 377 -4.47 -27.57 -13.98
N PRO A 378 -5.81 -27.68 -13.82
CA PRO A 378 -6.58 -28.66 -14.56
C PRO A 378 -6.55 -28.40 -16.07
N GLU A 379 -6.34 -29.47 -16.85
CA GLU A 379 -6.38 -29.40 -18.32
C GLU A 379 -7.77 -29.08 -18.87
N ARG A 380 -8.82 -29.32 -18.09
CA ARG A 380 -10.21 -28.98 -18.44
C ARG A 380 -10.57 -27.62 -17.84
N PRO A 381 -11.43 -26.82 -18.53
CA PRO A 381 -11.91 -25.57 -18.00
C PRO A 381 -12.44 -25.76 -16.57
N PRO A 382 -12.12 -24.84 -15.63
CA PRO A 382 -12.72 -24.88 -14.31
C PRO A 382 -14.25 -24.98 -14.43
N PRO A 383 -14.92 -25.75 -13.56
CA PRO A 383 -16.37 -25.80 -13.53
C PRO A 383 -16.95 -24.38 -13.48
N ALA A 384 -17.92 -24.11 -14.35
CA ALA A 384 -18.58 -22.81 -14.39
C ALA A 384 -19.44 -22.67 -13.14
N ARG A 385 -19.18 -21.64 -12.33
CA ARG A 385 -19.96 -21.37 -11.12
C ARG A 385 -21.06 -20.37 -11.39
N THR A 386 -22.23 -20.66 -10.84
CA THR A 386 -23.36 -19.73 -10.83
C THR A 386 -23.83 -19.54 -9.38
N PHE A 387 -24.04 -18.30 -8.95
CA PHE A 387 -24.57 -17.96 -7.63
C PHE A 387 -25.98 -17.39 -7.77
N GLY A 388 -26.95 -17.91 -7.00
CA GLY A 388 -28.35 -17.43 -7.01
C GLY A 388 -29.39 -18.55 -7.12
N ASP A 389 -30.68 -18.17 -7.19
CA ASP A 389 -31.81 -19.06 -7.53
C ASP A 389 -31.76 -19.34 -9.05
N PRO A 390 -31.45 -20.58 -9.48
CA PRO A 390 -31.20 -20.85 -10.89
C PRO A 390 -32.49 -20.82 -11.71
N HIS A 391 -32.65 -19.74 -12.48
CA HIS A 391 -33.55 -19.69 -13.62
C HIS A 391 -32.78 -20.11 -14.87
N LEU A 392 -33.25 -21.16 -15.54
CA LEU A 392 -32.61 -21.71 -16.73
C LEU A 392 -33.44 -21.34 -17.95
N VAL A 393 -32.78 -20.94 -19.04
CA VAL A 393 -33.42 -20.77 -20.34
C VAL A 393 -32.77 -21.74 -21.31
N SER A 394 -33.55 -22.64 -21.90
CA SER A 394 -33.07 -23.60 -22.89
C SER A 394 -32.74 -22.92 -24.22
N LEU A 395 -32.05 -23.63 -25.12
CA LEU A 395 -31.61 -23.11 -26.42
C LEU A 395 -32.77 -22.71 -27.35
N ASP A 396 -33.98 -23.25 -27.12
CA ASP A 396 -35.21 -22.87 -27.82
C ASP A 396 -35.93 -21.66 -27.18
N GLY A 397 -35.35 -21.08 -26.12
CA GLY A 397 -35.88 -19.91 -25.41
C GLY A 397 -36.87 -20.21 -24.30
N THR A 398 -37.14 -21.49 -23.98
CA THR A 398 -38.07 -21.86 -22.90
C THR A 398 -37.45 -21.59 -21.53
N GLN A 399 -38.20 -20.91 -20.66
CA GLN A 399 -37.75 -20.55 -19.30
C GLN A 399 -38.20 -21.61 -18.27
N TYR A 400 -37.28 -22.01 -17.40
CA TYR A 400 -37.50 -22.95 -16.30
C TYR A 400 -37.07 -22.29 -14.98
N THR A 401 -37.94 -22.36 -13.97
CA THR A 401 -37.54 -22.08 -12.58
C THR A 401 -37.10 -23.39 -11.96
N PHE A 402 -35.84 -23.48 -11.53
CA PHE A 402 -35.24 -24.73 -11.13
C PHE A 402 -34.58 -24.63 -9.75
N ASN A 403 -35.17 -25.29 -8.75
CA ASN A 403 -34.72 -25.26 -7.36
C ASN A 403 -34.38 -26.68 -6.85
N GLY A 404 -33.65 -27.46 -7.65
CA GLY A 404 -33.32 -28.86 -7.35
C GLY A 404 -31.96 -29.03 -6.68
N HIS A 405 -31.90 -29.77 -5.57
CA HIS A 405 -30.64 -30.30 -5.02
C HIS A 405 -30.29 -31.61 -5.75
N GLY A 406 -29.07 -31.72 -6.30
CA GLY A 406 -28.62 -32.93 -6.99
C GLY A 406 -27.71 -32.68 -8.20
N GLU A 407 -27.61 -33.70 -9.05
CA GLU A 407 -26.82 -33.68 -10.29
C GLU A 407 -27.73 -33.66 -11.51
N PHE A 408 -27.45 -32.77 -12.46
CA PHE A 408 -28.27 -32.53 -13.64
C PHE A 408 -27.42 -32.51 -14.91
N ILE A 409 -27.99 -33.00 -16.01
CA ILE A 409 -27.38 -32.88 -17.34
C ILE A 409 -27.91 -31.59 -17.97
N LEU A 410 -27.04 -30.61 -18.14
CA LEU A 410 -27.38 -29.30 -18.73
C LEU A 410 -27.46 -29.38 -20.26
N VAL A 411 -26.49 -30.06 -20.87
CA VAL A 411 -26.41 -30.26 -22.32
C VAL A 411 -25.88 -31.65 -22.58
N GLN A 412 -26.52 -32.39 -23.47
CA GLN A 412 -26.01 -33.64 -24.00
C GLN A 412 -26.19 -33.66 -25.51
N SER A 413 -25.13 -33.96 -26.25
CA SER A 413 -25.24 -34.18 -27.69
C SER A 413 -25.97 -35.49 -27.97
N ILE A 414 -26.68 -35.55 -29.10
CA ILE A 414 -27.48 -36.73 -29.49
C ILE A 414 -26.58 -37.99 -29.63
N ASP A 415 -25.36 -37.80 -30.12
CA ASP A 415 -24.35 -38.86 -30.28
C ASP A 415 -23.56 -39.17 -29.00
N GLY A 416 -23.83 -38.46 -27.89
CA GLY A 416 -23.13 -38.62 -26.62
C GLY A 416 -21.68 -38.11 -26.60
N SER A 417 -21.20 -37.47 -27.67
CA SER A 417 -19.84 -36.91 -27.76
C SER A 417 -19.59 -35.73 -26.80
N LEU A 418 -20.64 -35.03 -26.37
CA LEU A 418 -20.57 -33.92 -25.43
C LEU A 418 -21.63 -34.10 -24.33
N MET A 419 -21.21 -34.02 -23.07
CA MET A 419 -22.10 -33.93 -21.92
C MET A 419 -21.58 -32.84 -20.97
N ILE A 420 -22.46 -31.90 -20.61
CA ILE A 420 -22.23 -30.89 -19.59
C ILE A 420 -23.12 -31.23 -18.42
N GLN A 421 -22.50 -31.54 -17.28
CA GLN A 421 -23.18 -31.84 -16.03
C GLN A 421 -23.07 -30.63 -15.10
N ALA A 422 -24.14 -30.34 -14.35
CA ALA A 422 -24.18 -29.33 -13.31
C ALA A 422 -24.52 -29.99 -11.97
N ARG A 423 -23.89 -29.55 -10.88
CA ARG A 423 -24.20 -30.01 -9.52
C ARG A 423 -24.71 -28.84 -8.69
N MET A 424 -25.86 -29.03 -8.05
CA MET A 424 -26.45 -28.06 -7.14
C MET A 424 -26.46 -28.64 -5.71
N THR A 425 -25.81 -27.92 -4.80
CA THR A 425 -25.67 -28.31 -3.38
C THR A 425 -26.32 -27.27 -2.47
N GLU A 426 -26.77 -27.69 -1.29
CA GLU A 426 -27.22 -26.75 -0.25
C GLU A 426 -26.04 -25.86 0.19
N PRO A 427 -26.30 -24.57 0.51
CA PRO A 427 -25.28 -23.70 1.09
C PRO A 427 -24.78 -24.28 2.41
N LEU A 428 -23.47 -24.23 2.66
CA LEU A 428 -22.88 -24.66 3.92
C LEU A 428 -23.50 -23.85 5.07
N SER A 429 -24.19 -24.52 5.99
CA SER A 429 -24.71 -23.90 7.20
C SER A 429 -23.53 -23.50 8.09
N ILE A 430 -23.12 -22.23 8.05
CA ILE A 430 -22.30 -21.65 9.11
C ILE A 430 -23.26 -21.43 10.29
N SER A 431 -23.09 -22.23 11.34
CA SER A 431 -23.76 -21.98 12.62
C SER A 431 -23.13 -20.73 13.25
N ASP A 432 -23.57 -19.56 12.82
CA ASP A 432 -23.85 -18.38 13.64
C ASP A 432 -23.99 -17.14 12.74
N SER A 433 -25.07 -16.39 13.01
CA SER A 433 -25.46 -15.06 12.51
C SER A 433 -26.31 -14.97 11.22
N ASN A 434 -27.37 -14.16 11.36
CA ASN A 434 -28.44 -13.89 10.40
C ASN A 434 -27.94 -13.22 9.12
N GLU A 435 -27.60 -13.99 8.08
CA GLU A 435 -27.45 -13.44 6.72
C GLU A 435 -28.12 -14.34 5.66
N THR A 436 -28.64 -13.67 4.63
CA THR A 436 -29.43 -14.22 3.53
C THR A 436 -28.65 -15.33 2.81
N LEU A 437 -29.25 -16.52 2.75
CA LEU A 437 -28.69 -17.71 2.10
C LEU A 437 -28.60 -17.50 0.57
N ILE A 438 -27.40 -17.52 0.01
CA ILE A 438 -27.17 -17.55 -1.44
C ILE A 438 -26.62 -18.95 -1.79
N GLY A 439 -27.38 -19.72 -2.57
CA GLY A 439 -26.95 -21.03 -3.07
C GLY A 439 -25.80 -20.89 -4.09
N SER A 440 -24.83 -21.80 -4.03
CA SER A 440 -23.73 -21.92 -4.98
C SER A 440 -23.88 -23.20 -5.81
N GLY A 441 -23.82 -23.06 -7.14
CA GLY A 441 -23.67 -24.17 -8.08
C GLY A 441 -22.23 -24.26 -8.57
N THR A 442 -21.70 -25.48 -8.66
CA THR A 442 -20.39 -25.80 -9.27
C THR A 442 -20.56 -26.75 -10.44
#